data_AF-A0A2R6IVT0-F1
#
_entry.id   AF-A0A2R6IVT0-F1
#
_cell.length_a   1.000
_cell.length_b   1.000
_cell.length_c   1.000
_cell.angle_alpha   90.00
_cell.angle_beta   90.00
_cell.angle_gamma   90.00
#
_symmetry.space_group_name_H-M   'P 1'
#
loop_
_entity.id
_entity.type
_entity.pdbx_description
1 polymer ?
#
loop_
_entity_poly.entity_id
_entity_poly.type
_entity_poly.pdbx_seq_one_letter_code
_entity_poly.pdbx_strand_id
1 'polypeptide(L)'
;MTLPPSGDGRWRLAPHARVIVYETEDGNELLTVYDCGAAQKPPSAQLIGNLVRVNAAHDLERGPTGYAVSMREDAELVRQDDDHYLIEAVE
;
A
#
# COMPACT_ATOMS: atom_id res chain seq x y z
N MET A 1 -0.04 19.29 -8.15
CA MET A 1 0.25 19.58 -6.73
C MET A 1 0.62 18.25 -6.10
N THR A 2 1.92 17.96 -6.05
CA THR A 2 2.49 16.70 -5.60
C THR A 2 2.67 16.80 -4.10
N LEU A 3 2.08 15.87 -3.34
CA LEU A 3 2.31 15.79 -1.89
C LEU A 3 3.78 15.46 -1.65
N PRO A 4 4.47 16.14 -0.71
CA PRO A 4 5.82 15.75 -0.36
C PRO A 4 5.79 14.32 0.17
N PRO A 5 6.73 13.45 -0.21
CA PRO A 5 6.91 12.20 0.50
C PRO A 5 7.14 12.57 1.97
N SER A 6 6.33 12.03 2.89
CA SER A 6 6.75 11.93 4.27
C SER A 6 8.03 11.10 4.25
N GLY A 7 9.18 11.77 4.33
CA GLY A 7 10.51 11.30 3.92
C GLY A 7 11.12 10.18 4.75
N ASP A 8 10.29 9.33 5.36
CA ASP A 8 10.65 8.39 6.41
C ASP A 8 10.15 6.96 6.13
N GLY A 9 9.98 6.59 4.85
CA GLY A 9 9.48 5.24 4.49
C GLY A 9 8.09 4.96 5.04
N ARG A 10 7.27 6.02 5.15
CA ARG A 10 5.92 6.00 5.68
C ARG A 10 4.96 6.69 4.73
N TRP A 11 3.84 6.03 4.44
CA TRP A 11 2.79 6.57 3.57
C TRP A 11 1.47 6.52 4.30
N ARG A 12 0.84 7.70 4.45
CA ARG A 12 -0.53 7.79 4.95
C ARG A 12 -1.48 7.18 3.93
N LEU A 13 -2.38 6.35 4.41
CA LEU A 13 -3.45 5.71 3.68
C LEU A 13 -4.77 6.24 4.23
N ALA A 14 -5.49 7.00 3.43
CA ALA A 14 -6.85 7.42 3.79
C ALA A 14 -7.79 6.20 3.92
N PRO A 15 -8.93 6.35 4.63
CA PRO A 15 -10.03 5.41 4.50
C PRO A 15 -10.44 5.39 3.02
N HIS A 16 -10.52 4.20 2.41
CA HIS A 16 -10.65 3.95 0.96
C HIS A 16 -9.37 4.02 0.13
N ALA A 17 -8.19 4.07 0.75
CA ALA A 17 -6.95 3.83 0.03
C ALA A 17 -6.90 2.39 -0.49
N ARG A 18 -6.34 2.20 -1.68
CA ARG A 18 -6.13 0.89 -2.30
C ARG A 18 -4.65 0.63 -2.47
N VAL A 19 -4.16 -0.47 -1.96
CA VAL A 19 -2.79 -0.96 -2.16
C VAL A 19 -2.87 -2.16 -3.08
N ILE A 20 -2.29 -2.07 -4.27
CA ILE A 20 -2.21 -3.19 -5.20
C ILE A 20 -0.83 -3.79 -5.09
N VAL A 21 -0.76 -5.07 -4.74
CA VAL A 21 0.47 -5.84 -4.70
C VAL A 21 0.51 -6.72 -5.93
N TYR A 22 1.55 -6.53 -6.74
CA TYR A 22 1.83 -7.37 -7.89
C TYR A 22 2.97 -8.32 -7.55
N GLU A 23 2.71 -9.62 -7.64
CA GLU A 23 3.71 -10.65 -7.45
C GLU A 23 4.46 -10.85 -8.78
N THR A 24 5.78 -10.72 -8.78
CA THR A 24 6.62 -10.98 -9.96
C THR A 24 7.21 -12.38 -9.92
N GLU A 25 7.48 -12.96 -11.09
CA GLU A 25 8.06 -14.32 -11.22
C GLU A 25 9.46 -14.42 -10.58
N ASP A 26 10.17 -13.30 -10.46
CA ASP A 26 11.49 -13.18 -9.82
C ASP A 26 11.43 -13.18 -8.28
N GLY A 27 10.23 -13.28 -7.68
CA GLY A 27 10.04 -13.29 -6.23
C GLY A 27 10.04 -11.91 -5.57
N ASN A 28 10.04 -10.84 -6.37
CA ASN A 28 9.82 -9.48 -5.89
C ASN A 28 8.33 -9.15 -5.91
N GLU A 29 7.87 -8.35 -4.96
CA GLU A 29 6.51 -7.80 -4.95
C GLU A 29 6.59 -6.28 -5.27
N LEU A 30 5.68 -5.80 -6.12
CA LEU A 30 5.52 -4.38 -6.43
C LEU A 30 4.24 -3.87 -5.77
N LEU A 31 4.40 -3.04 -4.73
CA LEU A 31 3.30 -2.37 -4.05
C LEU A 31 3.02 -1.04 -4.73
N THR A 32 1.82 -0.91 -5.26
CA THR A 32 1.28 0.34 -5.80
C THR A 32 0.22 0.89 -4.87
N VAL A 33 0.47 2.05 -4.29
CA VAL A 33 -0.40 2.70 -3.30
C VAL A 33 -1.24 3.79 -3.97
N TYR A 34 -2.56 3.72 -3.77
CA TYR A 34 -3.54 4.71 -4.19
C TYR A 34 -4.23 5.29 -2.97
N ASP A 35 -3.95 6.55 -2.63
CA ASP A 35 -4.51 7.20 -1.43
C ASP A 35 -5.98 7.64 -1.57
N CYS A 36 -6.48 7.75 -2.81
CA CYS A 36 -7.81 8.26 -3.06
C CYS A 36 -8.55 7.27 -3.95
N GLY A 37 -9.66 6.69 -3.47
CA GLY A 37 -10.53 5.79 -4.23
C GLY A 37 -11.12 6.38 -5.53
N ALA A 38 -10.67 7.57 -5.96
CA ALA A 38 -10.95 8.13 -7.27
C ALA A 38 -9.99 7.55 -8.31
N ALA A 39 -10.53 6.73 -9.22
CA ALA A 39 -9.87 5.96 -10.28
C ALA A 39 -9.00 6.76 -11.29
N GLN A 40 -8.66 8.03 -11.04
CA GLN A 40 -7.97 8.91 -12.00
C GLN A 40 -6.82 9.73 -11.39
N LYS A 41 -6.40 9.48 -10.14
CA LYS A 41 -5.14 10.05 -9.63
C LYS A 41 -3.96 9.12 -9.96
N PRO A 42 -2.79 9.68 -10.29
CA PRO A 42 -1.56 8.88 -10.34
C PRO A 42 -1.34 8.21 -8.98
N PRO A 43 -0.72 7.02 -8.94
CA PRO A 43 -0.44 6.34 -7.69
C PRO A 43 0.34 7.27 -6.77
N SER A 44 -0.03 7.29 -5.49
CA SER A 44 0.62 8.11 -4.47
C SER A 44 2.05 7.63 -4.22
N ALA A 45 2.27 6.32 -4.31
CA ALA A 45 3.58 5.70 -4.21
C ALA A 45 3.65 4.37 -4.98
N GLN A 46 4.84 4.02 -5.43
CA GLN A 46 5.17 2.70 -5.98
C GLN A 46 6.46 2.23 -5.32
N LEU A 47 6.42 1.04 -4.73
CA LEU A 47 7.46 0.50 -3.87
C LEU A 47 7.74 -0.93 -4.26
N ILE A 48 9.00 -1.32 -4.31
CA ILE A 48 9.41 -2.70 -4.47
C ILE A 48 9.68 -3.27 -3.08
N GLY A 49 9.15 -4.45 -2.80
CA GLY A 49 9.30 -5.22 -1.57
C GLY A 49 8.00 -5.93 -1.21
N ASN A 50 7.93 -6.59 -0.06
CA ASN A 50 6.89 -7.53 0.29
C ASN A 50 5.96 -6.98 1.37
N LEU A 51 4.65 -7.15 1.18
CA LEU A 51 3.66 -6.76 2.20
C LEU A 51 3.51 -7.88 3.23
N VAL A 52 4.23 -7.78 4.34
CA VAL A 52 4.30 -8.87 5.33
C VAL A 52 3.09 -8.90 6.26
N ARG A 53 2.43 -7.74 6.49
CA ARG A 53 1.31 -7.65 7.44
C ARG A 53 0.42 -6.44 7.19
N VAL A 54 -0.88 -6.63 7.43
CA VAL A 54 -1.88 -5.55 7.47
C VAL A 54 -2.62 -5.60 8.81
N ASN A 55 -2.32 -4.63 9.67
CA ASN A 55 -2.87 -4.44 11.01
C ASN A 55 -3.84 -3.24 11.04
N ALA A 56 -4.71 -3.18 10.03
CA ALA A 56 -5.80 -2.21 9.90
C ALA A 56 -7.02 -2.92 9.30
N ALA A 57 -8.24 -2.43 9.53
CA ALA A 57 -9.41 -2.98 8.86
C ALA A 57 -9.28 -2.77 7.34
N HIS A 58 -9.34 -3.88 6.63
CA HIS A 58 -9.14 -3.89 5.19
C HIS A 58 -10.02 -4.94 4.52
N ASP A 59 -10.26 -4.71 3.24
CA ASP A 59 -10.80 -5.68 2.30
C ASP A 59 -9.66 -6.22 1.43
N LEU A 60 -9.64 -7.53 1.19
CA LEU A 60 -8.60 -8.15 0.38
C LEU A 60 -9.22 -8.84 -0.84
N GLU A 61 -8.85 -8.35 -2.01
CA GLU A 61 -9.30 -8.85 -3.31
C GLU A 61 -8.12 -9.53 -4.00
N ARG A 62 -8.15 -10.87 -4.12
CA ARG A 62 -7.10 -11.61 -4.83
C ARG A 62 -7.35 -11.61 -6.33
N GLY A 63 -6.31 -11.31 -7.09
CA GLY A 63 -6.29 -11.34 -8.54
C GLY A 63 -5.36 -12.43 -9.08
N PRO A 64 -5.29 -12.58 -10.42
CA PRO A 64 -4.43 -13.57 -11.07
C PRO A 64 -2.93 -13.24 -11.00
N THR A 65 -2.56 -11.98 -10.76
CA THR A 65 -1.17 -11.49 -10.75
C THR A 65 -0.74 -10.92 -9.39
N GLY A 66 -1.50 -11.19 -8.34
CA GLY A 66 -1.30 -10.57 -7.03
C GLY A 66 -2.62 -10.31 -6.31
N TYR A 67 -2.67 -9.27 -5.48
CA TYR A 67 -3.84 -8.96 -4.66
C TYR A 67 -3.95 -7.45 -4.41
N ALA A 68 -5.17 -6.99 -4.16
CA ALA A 68 -5.46 -5.62 -3.80
C ALA A 68 -6.03 -5.54 -2.39
N VAL A 69 -5.46 -4.68 -1.58
CA VAL A 69 -5.86 -4.41 -0.21
C VAL A 69 -6.55 -3.04 -0.19
N SER A 70 -7.83 -3.00 0.14
CA SER A 70 -8.60 -1.75 0.24
C SER A 70 -8.81 -1.41 1.72
N MET A 71 -8.25 -0.29 2.16
CA MET A 71 -8.38 0.18 3.54
C MET A 71 -9.82 0.59 3.84
N ARG A 72 -10.30 0.20 5.03
CA ARG A 72 -11.62 0.58 5.56
C ARG A 72 -11.53 1.68 6.62
N GLU A 73 -10.35 1.93 7.15
CA GLU A 73 -10.03 2.95 8.15
C GLU A 73 -8.74 3.68 7.77
N ASP A 74 -8.41 4.73 8.51
CA ASP A 74 -7.13 5.44 8.42
C ASP A 74 -5.97 4.50 8.77
N ALA A 75 -4.98 4.43 7.90
CA ALA A 75 -3.82 3.57 8.10
C ALA A 75 -2.52 4.23 7.62
N GLU A 76 -1.39 3.66 8.00
CA GLU A 76 -0.07 4.05 7.52
C GLU A 76 0.70 2.81 7.06
N LEU A 77 1.22 2.87 5.83
CA LEU A 77 2.19 1.90 5.34
C LEU A 77 3.57 2.29 5.89
N VAL A 78 4.19 1.41 6.64
CA VAL A 78 5.49 1.60 7.28
C VAL A 78 6.47 0.56 6.75
N ARG A 79 7.67 0.99 6.34
CA ARG A 79 8.76 0.09 5.98
C ARG A 79 9.42 -0.47 7.26
N GLN A 80 9.46 -1.79 7.39
CA GLN A 80 10.08 -2.51 8.49
C GLN A 80 11.56 -2.83 8.24
N ASP A 81 11.88 -3.36 7.04
CA ASP A 81 13.23 -3.75 6.61
C ASP A 81 13.48 -3.35 5.14
N ASP A 82 14.60 -3.76 4.55
CA ASP A 82 15.01 -3.42 3.16
C ASP A 82 13.87 -3.60 2.15
N ASP A 83 13.11 -4.70 2.27
CA ASP A 83 12.00 -5.06 1.39
C ASP A 83 10.77 -5.57 2.15
N HIS A 84 10.54 -5.15 3.39
CA HIS A 84 9.34 -5.55 4.14
C HIS A 84 8.50 -4.34 4.53
N TYR A 85 7.23 -4.36 4.16
CA TYR A 85 6.26 -3.32 4.48
C TYR A 85 5.13 -3.88 5.35
N LEU A 86 4.68 -3.07 6.29
CA LEU A 86 3.53 -3.36 7.11
C LEU A 86 2.55 -2.19 7.05
N ILE A 87 1.26 -2.46 7.20
CA ILE A 87 0.23 -1.42 7.33
C ILE A 87 -0.27 -1.43 8.77
N GLU A 88 -0.28 -0.28 9.44
CA GLU A 88 -0.89 -0.12 10.76
C GLU A 88 -2.07 0.85 10.70
N ALA A 89 -3.13 0.55 11.44
CA ALA A 89 -4.18 1.51 11.70
C ALA A 89 -3.62 2.73 12.45
N VAL A 90 -4.16 3.90 12.15
CA VAL A 90 -3.81 5.13 12.87
C VAL A 90 -5.08 5.75 13.42
N GLU A 91 -5.13 5.82 14.75
CA GLU A 91 -6.24 6.41 15.52
C GLU A 91 -6.33 7.94 15.36
#